data_AF-A0A7S3PPM2-F1
#
_entry.id   AF-A0A7S3PPM2-F1
#
_cell.length_a   1.000
_cell.length_b   1.000
_cell.length_c   1.000
_cell.angle_alpha   90.00
_cell.angle_beta   90.00
_cell.angle_gamma   90.00
#
_symmetry.space_group_name_H-M   'P 1'
#
loop_
_entity.id
_entity.type
_entity.pdbx_description
1 polymer ?
#
loop_
_entity_poly.entity_id
_entity_poly.type
_entity_poly.pdbx_seq_one_letter_code
_entity_poly.pdbx_strand_id
1 'polypeptide(L)'
;MARAQREDIKVILKNKSMFILAHSSSGYKHDLDEVLKDPGIQSRLADTSALKEVNALNKFLMMLNNNSEKAFYSYNHVKAALDQGAIRTLLITDSLFRSNNIQTRKKYVSLVEDCREAGAEVMIFSALHVSGKQLEQMSGVAAILRFPVPEIEEIELNDEEFSRNKEQYEEVNDGGENLEQEDTEVYF
;
A
#
# COMPACT_ATOMS: atom_id res chain seq x y z
N MET A 1 -30.23 16.37 -4.45
CA MET A 1 -30.59 16.70 -5.86
C MET A 1 -31.79 17.62 -5.98
N ALA A 2 -32.95 17.32 -5.37
CA ALA A 2 -34.15 18.17 -5.45
C ALA A 2 -33.97 19.62 -4.96
N ARG A 3 -33.04 19.84 -4.01
CA ARG A 3 -32.70 21.18 -3.50
C ARG A 3 -31.80 21.97 -4.45
N ALA A 4 -30.77 21.33 -5.03
CA ALA A 4 -29.88 21.96 -6.00
C ALA A 4 -30.60 22.40 -7.30
N GLN A 5 -31.68 21.71 -7.67
CA GLN A 5 -32.53 22.07 -8.81
C GLN A 5 -33.47 23.25 -8.50
N ARG A 6 -33.84 23.41 -7.22
CA ARG A 6 -34.61 24.56 -6.72
C ARG A 6 -33.75 25.82 -6.58
N GLU A 7 -32.49 25.65 -6.19
CA GLU A 7 -31.52 26.74 -5.97
C GLU A 7 -30.65 27.02 -7.22
N ASP A 8 -30.97 26.42 -8.38
CA ASP A 8 -30.26 26.51 -9.67
C ASP A 8 -28.72 26.43 -9.58
N ILE A 9 -28.22 25.48 -8.79
CA ILE A 9 -26.78 25.28 -8.61
C ILE A 9 -26.23 24.48 -9.80
N LYS A 10 -25.88 25.19 -10.88
CA LYS A 10 -25.41 24.62 -12.16
C LYS A 10 -24.22 23.67 -12.03
N VAL A 11 -23.35 23.86 -11.05
CA VAL A 11 -22.17 23.01 -10.80
C VAL A 11 -22.56 21.59 -10.42
N ILE A 12 -23.53 21.44 -9.52
CA ILE A 12 -23.99 20.12 -9.04
C ILE A 12 -24.80 19.42 -10.13
N LEU A 13 -25.63 20.16 -10.86
CA LEU A 13 -26.43 19.63 -11.96
C LEU A 13 -25.57 19.13 -13.12
N LYS A 14 -24.51 19.86 -13.46
CA LYS A 14 -23.54 19.46 -14.51
C LYS A 14 -22.78 18.18 -14.12
N ASN A 15 -22.47 18.01 -12.84
CA ASN A 15 -21.71 16.88 -12.32
C ASN A 15 -22.58 15.75 -11.74
N LYS A 16 -23.87 15.70 -12.09
CA LYS A 16 -24.84 14.73 -11.54
C LYS A 16 -24.37 13.27 -11.68
N SER A 17 -23.67 12.94 -12.76
CA SER A 17 -23.14 11.60 -13.03
C SER A 17 -22.00 11.16 -12.11
N MET A 18 -21.34 12.10 -11.40
CA MET A 18 -20.28 11.78 -10.43
C MET A 18 -20.83 11.35 -9.06
N PHE A 19 -22.09 11.65 -8.76
CA PHE A 19 -22.71 11.28 -7.50
C PHE A 19 -23.28 9.85 -7.60
N ILE A 20 -22.72 8.95 -6.81
CA ILE A 20 -23.14 7.55 -6.74
C ILE A 20 -23.81 7.33 -5.38
N LEU A 21 -24.96 6.67 -5.39
CA LEU A 21 -25.61 6.21 -4.16
C LEU A 21 -25.03 4.85 -3.79
N ALA A 22 -24.48 4.75 -2.58
CA ALA A 22 -23.89 3.53 -2.04
C ALA A 22 -24.58 3.15 -0.72
N HIS A 23 -24.68 1.85 -0.45
CA HIS A 23 -25.09 1.35 0.86
C HIS A 23 -23.87 1.29 1.79
N SER A 24 -24.03 1.75 3.03
CA SER A 24 -23.00 1.71 4.06
C SER A 24 -23.66 1.30 5.38
N SER A 25 -23.01 0.43 6.15
CA SER A 25 -23.53 -0.04 7.43
C SER A 25 -23.50 1.06 8.51
N SER A 26 -22.50 1.95 8.47
CA SER A 26 -22.40 3.11 9.35
C SER A 26 -21.70 4.31 8.66
N GLY A 27 -21.39 5.38 9.39
CA GLY A 27 -20.76 6.60 8.88
C GLY A 27 -19.29 6.78 9.32
N TYR A 28 -18.64 5.74 9.83
CA TYR A 28 -17.27 5.79 10.30
C TYR A 28 -16.27 5.46 9.17
N LYS A 29 -14.99 5.79 9.39
CA LYS A 29 -13.94 5.66 8.36
C LYS A 29 -13.79 4.22 7.82
N HIS A 30 -14.06 3.21 8.64
CA HIS A 30 -13.90 1.80 8.24
C HIS A 30 -14.99 1.33 7.28
N ASP A 31 -16.17 1.96 7.27
CA ASP A 31 -17.25 1.58 6.34
C ASP A 31 -16.97 2.01 4.89
N LEU A 32 -16.02 2.93 4.69
CA LEU A 32 -15.55 3.25 3.35
C LEU A 32 -14.96 2.03 2.65
N ASP A 33 -14.29 1.13 3.38
CA ASP A 33 -13.76 -0.10 2.81
C ASP A 33 -14.87 -1.07 2.38
N GLU A 34 -16.03 -1.05 3.06
CA GLU A 34 -17.22 -1.81 2.67
C GLU A 34 -17.80 -1.28 1.36
N VAL A 35 -18.02 0.04 1.29
CA VAL A 35 -18.55 0.72 0.11
C VAL A 35 -17.66 0.51 -1.11
N LEU A 36 -16.34 0.58 -0.93
CA LEU A 36 -15.37 0.39 -2.03
C LEU A 36 -15.29 -1.06 -2.53
N LYS A 37 -15.77 -2.03 -1.75
CA LYS A 37 -15.84 -3.45 -2.16
C LYS A 37 -17.09 -3.78 -2.98
N ASP A 38 -18.10 -2.91 -3.02
CA ASP A 38 -19.32 -3.15 -3.77
C ASP A 38 -19.01 -3.24 -5.29
N PRO A 39 -19.33 -4.38 -5.96
CA PRO A 39 -19.07 -4.56 -7.38
C PRO A 39 -19.73 -3.49 -8.28
N GLY A 40 -20.85 -2.91 -7.86
CA GLY A 40 -21.50 -1.81 -8.58
C GLY A 40 -20.67 -0.54 -8.61
N ILE A 41 -19.89 -0.30 -7.55
CA ILE A 41 -19.01 0.86 -7.39
C ILE A 41 -17.62 0.57 -7.98
N GLN A 42 -17.10 -0.64 -7.81
CA GLN A 42 -15.83 -1.06 -8.40
C GLN A 42 -15.80 -0.91 -9.92
N SER A 43 -16.88 -1.23 -10.63
CA SER A 43 -16.94 -1.06 -12.09
C SER A 43 -16.77 0.40 -12.54
N ARG A 44 -17.17 1.36 -11.70
CA ARG A 44 -17.05 2.80 -11.95
C ARG A 44 -15.76 3.41 -11.41
N LEU A 45 -15.16 2.75 -10.41
CA LEU A 45 -13.88 3.13 -9.80
C LEU A 45 -12.69 2.32 -10.33
N ALA A 46 -12.90 1.40 -11.28
CA ALA A 46 -11.92 0.44 -11.77
C ALA A 46 -10.59 1.07 -12.22
N ASP A 47 -10.62 2.33 -12.64
CA ASP A 47 -9.46 3.10 -13.09
C ASP A 47 -8.70 3.83 -11.98
N THR A 48 -9.08 3.67 -10.71
CA THR A 48 -8.36 4.25 -9.58
C THR A 48 -7.09 3.48 -9.25
N SER A 49 -5.99 4.20 -9.00
CA SER A 49 -4.70 3.61 -8.62
C SER A 49 -4.81 2.66 -7.41
N ALA A 50 -5.70 2.97 -6.47
CA ALA A 50 -5.98 2.16 -5.29
C ALA A 50 -6.45 0.73 -5.62
N LEU A 51 -7.34 0.55 -6.60
CA LEU A 51 -7.78 -0.78 -7.00
C LEU A 51 -6.66 -1.57 -7.71
N LYS A 52 -5.80 -0.89 -8.49
CA LYS A 52 -4.62 -1.53 -9.11
C LYS A 52 -3.65 -2.04 -8.05
N GLU A 53 -3.38 -1.23 -7.02
CA GLU A 53 -2.57 -1.59 -5.87
C GLU A 53 -3.14 -2.83 -5.15
N VAL A 54 -4.43 -2.82 -4.79
CA VAL A 54 -5.08 -3.95 -4.11
C VAL A 54 -5.02 -5.22 -4.96
N ASN A 55 -5.32 -5.13 -6.26
CA ASN A 55 -5.28 -6.28 -7.17
C ASN A 55 -3.87 -6.85 -7.32
N ALA A 56 -2.86 -6.00 -7.38
CA ALA A 56 -1.47 -6.42 -7.47
C ALA A 56 -1.00 -7.13 -6.20
N LEU A 57 -1.34 -6.60 -5.03
CA LEU A 57 -1.02 -7.23 -3.75
C LEU A 57 -1.71 -8.59 -3.61
N ASN A 58 -3.00 -8.68 -3.94
CA ASN A 58 -3.73 -9.95 -3.94
C ASN A 58 -3.09 -10.97 -4.89
N LYS A 59 -2.67 -10.54 -6.07
CA LYS A 59 -1.96 -11.39 -7.04
C LYS A 59 -0.63 -11.89 -6.49
N PHE A 60 0.13 -11.03 -5.80
CA PHE A 60 1.36 -11.42 -5.13
C PHE A 60 1.10 -12.47 -4.04
N LEU A 61 0.12 -12.25 -3.16
CA LEU A 61 -0.25 -13.20 -2.10
C LEU A 61 -0.73 -14.55 -2.66
N MET A 62 -1.50 -14.53 -3.74
CA MET A 62 -1.90 -15.76 -4.44
C MET A 62 -0.70 -16.50 -5.03
N MET A 63 0.29 -15.79 -5.58
CA MET A 63 1.52 -16.41 -6.09
C MET A 63 2.36 -17.00 -4.96
N LEU A 64 2.47 -16.31 -3.83
CA LEU A 64 3.21 -16.81 -2.66
C LEU A 64 2.62 -18.14 -2.14
N ASN A 65 1.30 -18.27 -2.12
CA ASN A 65 0.62 -19.50 -1.69
C ASN A 65 0.69 -20.63 -2.71
N ASN A 66 0.60 -20.32 -4.02
CA ASN A 66 0.52 -21.35 -5.06
C ASN A 66 1.89 -21.76 -5.62
N ASN A 67 2.81 -20.81 -5.76
CA ASN A 67 4.13 -20.96 -6.39
C ASN A 67 5.14 -20.03 -5.67
N SER A 68 5.67 -20.46 -4.52
CA SER A 68 6.63 -19.68 -3.72
C SER A 68 7.82 -19.18 -4.53
N GLU A 69 8.32 -20.01 -5.45
CA GLU A 69 9.47 -19.71 -6.33
C GLU A 69 9.27 -18.51 -7.27
N LYS A 70 8.04 -17.96 -7.38
CA LYS A 70 7.70 -16.82 -8.25
C LYS A 70 7.37 -15.53 -7.50
N ALA A 71 7.39 -15.54 -6.18
CA ALA A 71 7.01 -14.40 -5.37
C ALA A 71 8.03 -14.21 -4.24
N PHE A 72 8.84 -13.17 -4.34
CA PHE A 72 9.83 -12.85 -3.31
C PHE A 72 9.49 -11.52 -2.63
N TYR A 73 9.83 -11.43 -1.36
CA TYR A 73 9.80 -10.22 -0.56
C TYR A 73 11.16 -9.99 0.10
N SER A 74 11.39 -8.80 0.65
CA SER A 74 12.67 -8.33 1.17
C SER A 74 13.66 -7.84 0.11
N TYR A 75 14.46 -6.86 0.50
CA TYR A 75 15.40 -6.18 -0.40
C TYR A 75 16.40 -7.14 -1.07
N ASN A 76 17.02 -8.04 -0.30
CA ASN A 76 18.06 -8.92 -0.82
C ASN A 76 17.52 -9.88 -1.89
N HIS A 77 16.38 -10.52 -1.63
CA HIS A 77 15.74 -11.41 -2.60
C HIS A 77 15.30 -10.66 -3.86
N VAL A 78 14.72 -9.47 -3.71
CA VAL A 78 14.30 -8.65 -4.85
C VAL A 78 15.51 -8.18 -5.66
N LYS A 79 16.63 -7.81 -5.02
CA LYS A 79 17.85 -7.42 -5.75
C LYS A 79 18.44 -8.61 -6.51
N ALA A 80 18.52 -9.79 -5.91
CA ALA A 80 18.97 -11.00 -6.61
C ALA A 80 18.06 -11.34 -7.80
N ALA A 81 16.74 -11.21 -7.65
CA ALA A 81 15.79 -11.42 -8.73
C ALA A 81 15.94 -10.40 -9.87
N LEU A 82 16.32 -9.17 -9.53
CA LEU A 82 16.60 -8.11 -10.51
C LEU A 82 17.86 -8.39 -11.30
N ASP A 83 18.92 -8.83 -10.63
CA ASP A 83 20.20 -9.16 -11.27
C ASP A 83 20.06 -10.33 -12.26
N GLN A 84 19.11 -11.23 -12.03
CA GLN A 84 18.72 -12.29 -12.97
C GLN A 84 17.68 -11.86 -14.03
N GLY A 85 17.20 -10.61 -14.00
CA GLY A 85 16.17 -10.11 -14.93
C GLY A 85 14.81 -10.79 -14.78
N ALA A 86 14.53 -11.40 -13.63
CA ALA A 86 13.34 -12.21 -13.40
C ALA A 86 12.11 -11.37 -13.01
N ILE A 87 12.28 -10.10 -12.63
CA ILE A 87 11.17 -9.28 -12.12
C ILE A 87 10.17 -8.94 -13.23
N ARG A 88 8.90 -9.27 -12.98
CA ARG A 88 7.77 -8.78 -13.78
C ARG A 88 7.22 -7.49 -13.20
N THR A 89 6.93 -7.53 -11.91
CA THR A 89 6.24 -6.44 -11.22
C THR A 89 6.87 -6.23 -9.85
N LEU A 90 7.37 -5.02 -9.60
CA LEU A 90 7.89 -4.57 -8.32
C LEU A 90 6.79 -3.85 -7.53
N LEU A 91 6.62 -4.23 -6.27
CA LEU A 91 5.75 -3.59 -5.30
C LEU A 91 6.62 -2.93 -4.23
N ILE A 92 6.48 -1.63 -4.02
CA ILE A 92 7.27 -0.88 -3.03
C ILE A 92 6.41 0.15 -2.31
N THR A 93 6.55 0.28 -1.00
CA THR A 93 5.84 1.30 -0.21
C THR A 93 6.58 2.65 -0.25
N ASP A 94 5.84 3.75 -0.33
CA ASP A 94 6.36 5.12 -0.32
C ASP A 94 7.10 5.51 0.98
N SER A 95 6.82 4.83 2.09
CA SER A 95 7.52 4.98 3.37
C SER A 95 9.04 4.75 3.25
N LEU A 96 9.45 3.77 2.42
CA LEU A 96 10.87 3.45 2.20
C LEU A 96 11.65 4.58 1.51
N PHE A 97 10.97 5.47 0.76
CA PHE A 97 11.59 6.66 0.19
C PHE A 97 11.66 7.83 1.18
N ARG A 98 10.83 7.82 2.23
CA ARG A 98 10.80 8.87 3.26
C ARG A 98 11.69 8.56 4.46
N SER A 99 12.42 7.43 4.46
CA SER A 99 13.30 7.05 5.57
C SER A 99 14.31 8.15 5.93
N ASN A 100 14.58 8.31 7.23
CA ASN A 100 15.57 9.28 7.74
C ASN A 100 17.00 8.95 7.30
N ASN A 101 17.29 7.67 7.04
CA ASN A 101 18.58 7.24 6.52
C ASN A 101 18.69 7.51 5.02
N ILE A 102 19.64 8.37 4.65
CA ILE A 102 19.95 8.75 3.27
C ILE A 102 20.43 7.54 2.44
N GLN A 103 21.19 6.62 3.06
CA GLN A 103 21.72 5.45 2.35
C GLN A 103 20.61 4.50 1.95
N THR A 104 19.68 4.24 2.86
CA THR A 104 18.49 3.40 2.61
C THR A 104 17.63 4.01 1.50
N ARG A 105 17.43 5.34 1.50
CA ARG A 105 16.68 6.02 0.44
C ARG A 105 17.33 5.83 -0.93
N LYS A 106 18.65 6.05 -1.03
CA LYS A 106 19.39 5.86 -2.29
C LYS A 106 19.30 4.42 -2.78
N LYS A 107 19.46 3.46 -1.88
CA LYS A 107 19.36 2.01 -2.13
C LYS A 107 18.03 1.63 -2.81
N TYR A 108 16.89 2.09 -2.28
CA TYR A 108 15.57 1.81 -2.87
C TYR A 108 15.27 2.61 -4.14
N VAL A 109 15.77 3.86 -4.25
CA VAL A 109 15.64 4.65 -5.48
C VAL A 109 16.39 3.96 -6.63
N SER A 110 17.63 3.53 -6.41
CA SER A 110 18.41 2.79 -7.41
C SER A 110 17.73 1.48 -7.79
N LEU A 111 17.17 0.73 -6.84
CA LEU A 111 16.40 -0.49 -7.13
C LEU A 111 15.23 -0.23 -8.10
N VAL A 112 14.50 0.86 -7.90
CA VAL A 112 13.37 1.25 -8.76
C VAL A 112 13.83 1.66 -10.16
N GLU A 113 14.94 2.40 -10.25
CA GLU A 113 15.54 2.79 -11.53
C GLU A 113 16.01 1.56 -12.31
N ASP A 114 16.80 0.69 -11.68
CA ASP A 114 17.28 -0.58 -12.25
C ASP A 114 16.10 -1.45 -12.74
N CYS A 115 15.01 -1.56 -11.96
CA CYS A 115 13.81 -2.32 -12.36
C CYS A 115 13.14 -1.73 -13.59
N ARG A 116 13.05 -0.39 -13.70
CA ARG A 116 12.47 0.28 -14.87
C ARG A 116 13.34 0.08 -16.11
N GLU A 117 14.67 0.14 -15.96
CA GLU A 117 15.61 -0.14 -17.04
C GLU A 117 15.51 -1.60 -17.52
N ALA A 118 15.32 -2.55 -16.60
CA ALA A 118 15.04 -3.95 -16.93
C ALA A 118 13.64 -4.19 -17.56
N GLY A 119 12.83 -3.14 -17.71
CA GLY A 119 11.48 -3.20 -18.28
C GLY A 119 10.46 -3.89 -17.36
N ALA A 120 10.70 -3.89 -16.04
CA ALA A 120 9.71 -4.34 -15.06
C ALA A 120 8.67 -3.25 -14.77
N GLU A 121 7.45 -3.66 -14.45
CA GLU A 121 6.39 -2.77 -14.00
C GLU A 121 6.62 -2.40 -12.53
N VAL A 122 6.71 -1.10 -12.21
CA VAL A 122 6.89 -0.64 -10.83
C VAL A 122 5.61 -0.01 -10.31
N MET A 123 5.11 -0.53 -9.19
CA MET A 123 3.97 0.03 -8.47
C MET A 123 4.39 0.52 -7.09
N ILE A 124 4.10 1.79 -6.83
CA ILE A 124 4.38 2.45 -5.57
C ILE A 124 3.09 2.50 -4.76
N PHE A 125 3.11 1.91 -3.57
CA PHE A 125 1.99 1.84 -2.64
C PHE A 125 2.09 2.95 -1.61
N SER A 126 0.96 3.55 -1.26
CA SER A 126 0.94 4.49 -0.13
C SER A 126 0.83 3.74 1.19
N ALA A 127 1.74 4.02 2.14
CA ALA A 127 1.67 3.50 3.52
C ALA A 127 0.36 3.87 4.25
N LEU A 128 -0.35 4.89 3.77
CA LEU A 128 -1.64 5.30 4.32
C LEU A 128 -2.80 4.40 3.87
N HIS A 129 -2.64 3.67 2.76
CA HIS A 129 -3.64 2.71 2.29
C HIS A 129 -3.46 1.37 3.01
N VAL A 130 -4.58 0.68 3.29
CA VAL A 130 -4.60 -0.71 3.76
C VAL A 130 -3.66 -1.65 2.97
N SER A 131 -3.57 -1.53 1.65
CA SER A 131 -2.67 -2.33 0.80
C SER A 131 -1.19 -2.04 1.10
N GLY A 132 -0.82 -0.76 1.25
CA GLY A 132 0.53 -0.37 1.64
C GLY A 132 0.91 -0.83 3.05
N LYS A 133 -0.02 -0.76 4.01
CA LYS A 133 0.20 -1.28 5.37
C LYS A 133 0.46 -2.79 5.39
N GLN A 134 -0.30 -3.55 4.60
CA GLN A 134 -0.08 -4.99 4.45
C GLN A 134 1.29 -5.28 3.82
N LEU A 135 1.70 -4.51 2.81
CA LEU A 135 3.02 -4.66 2.20
C LEU A 135 4.15 -4.31 3.18
N GLU A 136 3.99 -3.28 4.01
CA GLU A 136 4.95 -2.91 5.07
C GLU A 136 5.16 -4.02 6.09
N GLN A 137 4.08 -4.73 6.48
CA GLN A 137 4.18 -5.90 7.35
C GLN A 137 5.03 -7.03 6.73
N MET A 138 5.17 -7.05 5.40
CA MET A 138 5.99 -7.99 4.64
C MET A 138 7.31 -7.38 4.14
N SER A 139 7.92 -6.46 4.91
CA SER A 139 9.16 -5.69 4.63
C SER A 139 9.02 -4.40 3.82
N GLY A 140 7.85 -4.12 3.24
CA GLY A 140 7.61 -2.92 2.43
C GLY A 140 8.14 -3.01 0.99
N VAL A 141 8.78 -4.12 0.62
CA VAL A 141 9.24 -4.38 -0.75
C VAL A 141 8.95 -5.83 -1.14
N ALA A 142 8.38 -6.02 -2.32
CA ALA A 142 8.07 -7.34 -2.87
C ALA A 142 8.14 -7.34 -4.41
N ALA A 143 8.32 -8.51 -5.00
CA ALA A 143 8.37 -8.70 -6.43
C ALA A 143 7.63 -9.96 -6.88
N ILE A 144 6.90 -9.84 -7.98
CA ILE A 144 6.35 -10.96 -8.74
C ILE A 144 7.30 -11.24 -9.91
N LEU A 145 7.72 -12.49 -10.06
CA LEU A 145 8.65 -12.92 -11.09
C LEU A 145 7.98 -13.41 -12.38
N ARG A 146 8.72 -13.38 -13.49
CA ARG A 146 8.33 -13.89 -14.81
C ARG A 146 8.50 -15.41 -14.88
N PHE A 147 9.58 -15.92 -14.30
CA PHE A 147 9.97 -17.32 -14.23
C PHE A 147 10.43 -17.66 -12.80
N PRO A 148 10.31 -18.93 -12.37
CA PRO A 148 10.74 -19.33 -11.03
C PRO A 148 12.27 -19.25 -10.91
N VAL A 149 12.76 -18.79 -9.76
CA VAL A 149 14.19 -18.73 -9.46
C VAL A 149 14.46 -19.36 -8.09
N PRO A 150 14.76 -20.67 -8.03
CA PRO A 150 14.93 -21.37 -6.76
C PRO A 150 16.18 -20.94 -5.97
N GLU A 151 17.21 -20.47 -6.66
CA GLU A 151 18.51 -20.09 -6.06
C GLU A 151 18.42 -18.88 -5.09
N ILE A 152 17.32 -18.12 -5.13
CA ILE A 152 17.15 -16.91 -4.30
C ILE A 152 16.65 -17.25 -2.89
N GLU A 153 15.99 -18.38 -2.68
CA GLU A 153 15.49 -18.80 -1.36
C GLU A 153 16.62 -19.05 -0.35
N GLU A 154 17.83 -19.35 -0.82
CA GLU A 154 19.00 -19.65 0.02
C GLU A 154 19.76 -18.40 0.52
N ILE A 155 19.34 -17.20 0.12
CA ILE A 155 20.00 -15.97 0.57
C ILE A 155 19.64 -15.74 2.04
N GLU A 156 20.58 -16.08 2.93
CA GLU A 156 20.43 -15.89 4.37
C GLU A 156 19.98 -14.46 4.70
N LEU A 157 18.91 -14.38 5.48
CA LEU A 157 18.45 -13.15 6.10
C LEU A 157 19.53 -12.68 7.09
N ASN A 158 20.31 -11.68 6.70
CA ASN A 158 21.08 -10.92 7.68
C ASN A 158 20.08 -10.06 8.47
N ASP A 159 19.51 -10.65 9.52
CA ASP A 159 18.41 -10.16 10.37
C ASP A 159 18.69 -8.85 11.14
N GLU A 160 19.80 -8.14 10.86
CA GLU A 160 20.17 -6.94 11.61
C GLU A 160 19.42 -5.65 11.17
N GLU A 161 18.82 -5.59 9.98
CA GLU A 161 18.09 -4.40 9.52
C GLU A 161 16.62 -4.34 10.00
N PHE A 162 16.00 -5.48 10.35
CA PHE A 162 14.58 -5.50 10.74
C PHE A 162 14.37 -5.09 12.20
N SER A 163 15.26 -5.51 13.11
CA SER A 163 15.19 -5.19 14.54
C SER A 163 15.37 -3.69 14.81
N ARG A 164 16.31 -3.01 14.13
CA ARG A 164 16.51 -1.55 14.28
C ARG A 164 15.32 -0.73 13.80
N ASN A 165 14.67 -1.16 12.72
CA ASN A 165 13.51 -0.43 12.21
C ASN A 165 12.30 -0.62 13.13
N LYS A 166 12.10 -1.82 13.70
CA LYS A 166 11.00 -2.08 14.65
C LYS A 166 11.12 -1.23 15.93
N GLU A 167 12.31 -1.13 16.51
CA GLU A 167 12.59 -0.28 17.68
C GLU A 167 12.26 1.20 17.39
N GLN A 168 12.60 1.68 16.18
CA GLN A 168 12.33 3.07 15.77
C GLN A 168 10.84 3.36 15.52
N TYR A 169 10.03 2.37 15.13
CA TYR A 169 8.58 2.52 14.98
C TYR A 169 7.83 2.44 16.32
N GLU A 170 8.34 1.67 17.29
CA GLU A 170 7.76 1.59 18.64
C GLU A 170 8.05 2.88 19.44
N GLU A 171 9.24 3.48 19.32
CA GLU A 171 9.56 4.77 19.98
C GLU A 171 8.71 5.96 19.48
N VAL A 172 8.30 5.96 18.21
CA VAL A 172 7.48 7.05 17.63
C VAL A 172 6.01 6.95 18.07
N ASN A 173 5.54 5.74 18.43
CA ASN A 173 4.16 5.53 18.88
C ASN A 173 3.96 5.72 20.40
N ASP A 174 5.03 5.71 21.20
CA ASP A 174 4.94 5.94 22.66
C ASP A 174 5.03 7.44 23.04
N GLY A 175 5.25 8.32 22.05
CA GLY A 175 5.42 9.77 22.25
C GLY A 175 4.15 10.63 22.06
N GLY A 176 2.97 10.03 21.89
CA GLY A 176 1.72 10.74 21.53
C GLY A 176 0.62 10.69 22.58
N GLU A 177 0.71 11.62 23.55
CA GLU A 177 -0.37 12.18 24.39
C GLU A 177 -1.13 11.26 25.37
N ASN A 178 -0.63 11.26 26.61
CA ASN A 178 -1.48 11.45 27.78
C ASN A 178 -2.28 12.76 27.59
N LEU A 179 -3.59 12.64 27.32
CA LEU A 179 -4.51 13.75 27.55
C LEU A 179 -4.98 13.66 29.00
N GLU A 180 -4.50 14.63 29.77
CA GLU A 180 -4.86 14.91 31.15
C GLU A 180 -6.38 14.90 31.30
N GLN A 181 -6.88 14.04 32.20
CA GLN A 181 -8.17 14.21 32.81
C GLN A 181 -8.08 15.44 33.72
N GLU A 182 -8.37 16.62 33.19
CA GLU A 182 -8.77 17.75 34.02
C GLU A 182 -10.29 17.77 34.14
N ASP A 183 -10.71 17.77 35.40
CA ASP A 183 -12.08 17.83 35.87
C ASP A 183 -12.90 18.90 35.13
N THR A 184 -14.07 18.52 34.61
CA THR A 184 -15.18 19.47 34.45
C THR A 184 -16.37 18.95 35.22
N GLU A 185 -16.67 19.70 36.27
CA GLU A 185 -17.70 19.44 37.26
C GLU A 185 -19.10 19.23 36.66
N VAL A 186 -19.85 18.42 37.39
CA VAL A 186 -21.29 18.22 37.38
C VAL A 186 -22.05 19.57 37.38
N TYR A 187 -23.00 19.75 36.45
CA TYR A 187 -24.18 20.59 36.68
C TYR A 187 -25.39 20.05 35.90
N PHE A 188 -26.30 19.45 36.68
CA PHE A 188 -27.69 18.98 36.44
C PHE A 188 -27.94 17.83 35.44
#